data_AF-A0A1B7NK03-F1
#
_entry.id   AF-A0A1B7NK03-F1
#
_cell.length_a   1.000
_cell.length_b   1.000
_cell.length_c   1.000
_cell.angle_alpha   90.00
_cell.angle_beta   90.00
_cell.angle_gamma   90.00
#
_symmetry.space_group_name_H-M   'P 1'
#
loop_
_entity.id
_entity.type
_entity.pdbx_description
1 polymer ?
#
loop_
_entity_poly.entity_id
_entity_poly.type
_entity_poly.pdbx_seq_one_letter_code
_entity_poly.pdbx_strand_id
1 'polypeptide(L)'
;NTVLQSLIEATTPDQPDDADADAPLPPPYRFNVNCTIIQQGVTVPETSESREKAGKRGMHSASGAYWDVSRDGMWTFKYPNAEDKGLDLVLNIVWFGTN
;
A
#
# COMPACT_ATOMS: atom_id res chain seq x y z
N ASN A 1 -2.78 10.17 7.37
CA ASN A 1 -2.35 8.75 7.32
C ASN A 1 -3.56 7.89 7.00
N THR A 2 -4.13 8.08 5.81
CA THR A 2 -5.49 7.61 5.51
C THR A 2 -5.54 6.10 5.29
N VAL A 3 -4.54 5.52 4.62
CA VAL A 3 -4.49 4.07 4.33
C VAL A 3 -4.45 3.26 5.63
N LEU A 4 -3.58 3.60 6.58
CA LEU A 4 -3.51 2.88 7.86
C LEU A 4 -4.79 3.05 8.67
N GLN A 5 -5.38 4.25 8.69
CA GLN A 5 -6.65 4.49 9.38
C GLN A 5 -7.77 3.62 8.81
N SER A 6 -7.91 3.57 7.47
CA SER A 6 -8.93 2.74 6.82
C SER A 6 -8.69 1.25 7.03
N LEU A 7 -7.44 0.78 7.03
CA LEU A 7 -7.14 -0.63 7.34
C LEU A 7 -7.52 -1.00 8.77
N ILE A 8 -7.20 -0.14 9.73
CA ILE A 8 -7.55 -0.36 11.15
C ILE A 8 -9.07 -0.37 11.31
N GLU A 9 -9.76 0.64 10.77
CA GLU A 9 -11.22 0.74 10.84
C GLU A 9 -11.91 -0.47 10.22
N ALA A 10 -11.47 -0.91 9.03
CA ALA A 10 -12.07 -2.06 8.34
C ALA A 10 -11.78 -3.43 8.99
N THR A 11 -10.80 -3.51 9.89
CA THR A 11 -10.38 -4.78 10.51
C THR A 11 -10.59 -4.81 12.02
N THR A 12 -11.03 -3.71 12.62
CA THR A 12 -11.39 -3.67 14.04
C THR A 12 -12.67 -4.48 14.23
N PRO A 13 -12.67 -5.54 15.08
CA PRO A 13 -13.87 -6.32 15.34
C PRO A 13 -14.94 -5.48 16.04
N ASP A 14 -16.20 -5.76 15.74
CA ASP A 14 -17.31 -5.23 16.53
C ASP A 14 -17.25 -5.82 17.95
N GLN A 15 -17.48 -4.98 18.96
CA GLN A 15 -17.49 -5.41 20.35
C GLN A 15 -18.76 -6.22 20.63
N PRO A 16 -18.67 -7.42 21.24
CA PRO A 16 -19.86 -8.18 21.63
C PRO A 16 -20.74 -7.37 22.60
N ASP A 17 -22.06 -7.50 22.48
CA ASP A 17 -23.03 -6.80 23.35
C ASP A 17 -22.84 -7.12 24.85
N ASP A 18 -22.29 -8.30 25.16
CA ASP A 18 -22.01 -8.77 26.53
C ASP A 18 -20.56 -8.52 26.99
N ALA A 19 -19.74 -7.83 26.18
CA ALA A 19 -18.34 -7.55 26.53
C ALA A 19 -18.21 -6.37 27.50
N ASP A 20 -17.35 -6.53 28.51
CA ASP A 20 -16.99 -5.47 29.44
C ASP A 20 -16.49 -4.23 28.67
N ALA A 21 -17.19 -3.10 28.80
CA ALA A 21 -16.87 -1.88 28.05
C ALA A 21 -15.45 -1.34 28.34
N ASP A 22 -14.84 -1.76 29.46
CA ASP A 22 -13.48 -1.42 29.87
C ASP A 22 -12.40 -2.40 29.35
N ALA A 23 -12.77 -3.45 28.61
CA ALA A 23 -11.84 -4.45 28.05
C ALA A 23 -11.94 -4.51 26.51
N PRO A 24 -11.34 -3.55 25.79
CA PRO A 24 -11.37 -3.54 24.32
C PRO A 24 -10.65 -4.76 23.75
N LEU A 25 -11.25 -5.34 22.70
CA LEU A 25 -10.63 -6.45 21.97
C LEU A 25 -9.27 -6.02 21.38
N PRO A 26 -8.24 -6.87 21.46
CA PRO A 26 -6.94 -6.54 20.91
C PRO A 26 -7.01 -6.43 19.37
N PRO A 27 -6.26 -5.50 18.75
CA PRO A 27 -6.23 -5.38 17.29
C PRO A 27 -5.75 -6.69 16.64
N PRO A 28 -6.49 -7.22 15.65
CA PRO A 28 -6.20 -8.55 15.06
C PRO A 28 -4.99 -8.54 14.11
N TYR A 29 -4.55 -7.36 13.65
CA TYR A 29 -3.46 -7.23 12.70
C TYR A 29 -2.51 -6.10 13.05
N ARG A 30 -1.24 -6.27 12.66
CA ARG A 30 -0.26 -5.19 12.53
C ARG A 30 0.00 -4.94 11.04
N PHE A 31 0.11 -3.68 10.65
CA PHE A 31 0.26 -3.30 9.25
C PHE A 31 1.60 -2.59 8.97
N ASN A 32 2.19 -2.89 7.82
CA ASN A 32 3.23 -2.08 7.19
C ASN A 32 2.72 -1.58 5.83
N VAL A 33 2.89 -0.28 5.56
CA VAL A 33 2.48 0.33 4.30
C VAL A 33 3.69 1.02 3.68
N ASN A 34 4.14 0.52 2.53
CA ASN A 34 5.17 1.13 1.71
C ASN A 34 4.51 1.81 0.50
N CYS A 35 4.87 3.07 0.24
CA CYS A 35 4.46 3.78 -0.96
C CYS A 35 5.70 4.24 -1.71
N THR A 36 5.86 3.75 -2.94
CA THR A 36 6.96 4.13 -3.83
C THR A 36 6.43 5.06 -4.91
N ILE A 37 7.00 6.27 -5.00
CA ILE A 37 6.69 7.26 -6.04
C ILE A 37 7.85 7.30 -7.02
N ILE A 38 7.57 7.11 -8.30
CA ILE A 38 8.58 6.95 -9.35
C ILE A 38 8.34 8.01 -10.39
N GLN A 39 9.32 8.86 -10.65
CA GLN A 39 9.26 9.76 -11.78
C GLN A 39 9.52 9.00 -13.09
N GLN A 40 8.60 9.15 -14.03
CA GLN A 40 8.69 8.61 -15.39
C GLN A 40 9.05 9.74 -16.35
N GLY A 41 10.24 9.64 -16.96
CA GLY A 41 10.81 10.65 -17.86
C GLY A 41 11.17 11.97 -17.17
N VAL A 42 12.38 12.47 -17.41
CA VAL A 42 12.73 13.88 -17.11
C VAL A 42 12.43 14.67 -18.37
N THR A 43 11.32 15.40 -18.40
CA THR A 43 11.13 16.42 -19.45
C THR A 43 12.00 17.61 -19.09
N VAL A 44 13.16 17.72 -19.72
CA VAL A 44 13.89 18.99 -19.78
C VAL A 44 12.94 20.01 -20.45
N PRO A 45 12.77 21.23 -19.92
CA PRO A 45 11.73 22.15 -20.39
C PRO A 45 11.83 22.56 -21.87
N GLU A 46 12.97 22.29 -22.52
CA GLU A 46 13.30 22.84 -23.83
C GLU A 46 12.95 21.96 -25.03
N THR A 47 12.48 20.73 -24.82
CA THR A 47 12.09 19.86 -25.94
C THR A 47 10.66 19.41 -25.76
N SER A 48 9.79 19.92 -26.63
CA SER A 48 8.39 19.54 -26.85
C SER A 48 8.25 18.11 -27.41
N GLU A 49 9.11 17.19 -26.99
CA GLU A 49 8.93 15.78 -27.30
C GLU A 49 7.85 15.23 -26.35
N SER A 50 6.81 14.65 -26.95
CA SER A 50 5.66 14.12 -26.23
C SER A 50 6.12 13.20 -25.09
N ARG A 51 5.44 13.30 -23.94
CA ARG A 51 5.71 12.48 -22.75
C ARG A 51 5.75 10.98 -23.03
N GLU A 52 5.06 10.54 -24.08
CA GLU A 52 5.06 9.18 -24.62
C GLU A 52 6.43 8.72 -25.15
N LYS A 53 7.26 9.64 -25.67
CA LYS A 53 8.61 9.35 -26.16
C LYS A 53 9.65 9.20 -25.05
N ALA A 54 9.39 9.78 -23.87
CA ALA A 54 10.37 9.83 -22.78
C ALA A 54 10.71 8.46 -22.17
N GLY A 55 9.97 7.40 -22.53
CA GLY A 55 10.20 6.03 -22.08
C GLY A 55 9.85 5.81 -20.61
N LYS A 56 9.24 4.67 -20.29
CA LYS A 56 9.03 4.25 -18.89
C LYS A 56 10.27 3.55 -18.38
N ARG A 57 10.75 3.92 -17.19
CA ARG A 57 11.83 3.21 -16.51
C ARG A 57 11.28 1.86 -16.04
N GLY A 58 11.90 0.77 -16.47
CA GLY A 58 11.54 -0.57 -16.01
C GLY A 58 11.80 -0.71 -14.51
N MET A 59 10.83 -1.22 -13.76
CA MET A 59 10.98 -1.51 -12.33
C MET A 59 10.33 -2.86 -12.02
N HIS A 60 11.09 -3.74 -11.39
CA HIS A 60 10.61 -5.00 -10.84
C HIS A 60 10.82 -4.96 -9.32
N SER A 61 9.77 -5.26 -8.56
CA SER A 61 9.82 -5.34 -7.10
C SER A 61 9.22 -6.68 -6.68
N ALA A 62 9.92 -7.37 -5.79
CA ALA A 62 9.49 -8.62 -5.19
C ALA A 62 9.88 -8.62 -3.72
N SER A 63 8.99 -9.15 -2.88
CA SER A 63 9.19 -9.27 -1.44
C SER A 63 9.12 -10.74 -1.05
N GLY A 64 10.01 -11.17 -0.16
CA GLY A 64 9.96 -12.47 0.49
C GLY A 64 9.78 -12.30 1.99
N ALA A 65 9.12 -13.25 2.63
CA ALA A 65 8.90 -13.23 4.07
C ALA A 65 8.96 -14.64 4.65
N TYR A 66 9.39 -14.71 5.91
CA TYR A 66 9.20 -15.88 6.76
C TYR A 66 8.08 -15.53 7.74
N TRP A 67 6.91 -16.13 7.55
CA TRP A 67 5.67 -15.74 8.21
C TRP A 67 4.68 -16.90 8.35
N ASP A 68 3.53 -16.67 8.98
CA ASP A 68 2.44 -17.63 8.97
C ASP A 68 1.61 -17.51 7.68
N VAL A 69 1.71 -18.52 6.82
CA VAL A 69 1.02 -18.58 5.51
C VAL A 69 -0.51 -18.55 5.58
N SER A 70 -1.08 -18.83 6.75
CA SER A 70 -2.54 -18.85 6.95
C SER A 70 -3.11 -17.51 7.40
N ARG A 71 -2.28 -16.62 7.97
CA ARG A 71 -2.72 -15.38 8.64
C ARG A 71 -2.05 -14.13 8.10
N ASP A 72 -0.80 -14.24 7.69
CA ASP A 72 0.01 -13.13 7.21
C ASP A 72 -0.05 -13.03 5.70
N GLY A 73 0.22 -11.83 5.17
CA GLY A 73 0.23 -11.66 3.73
C GLY A 73 0.63 -10.27 3.28
N MET A 74 0.66 -10.12 1.96
CA MET A 74 0.94 -8.85 1.31
C MET A 74 0.04 -8.64 0.10
N TRP A 75 -0.23 -7.37 -0.19
CA TRP A 75 -0.98 -6.94 -1.34
C TRP A 75 -0.33 -5.71 -1.96
N THR A 76 -0.18 -5.72 -3.29
CA THR A 76 0.43 -4.62 -4.05
C THR A 76 -0.58 -4.01 -5.00
N PHE A 77 -0.58 -2.68 -5.08
CA PHE A 77 -1.46 -1.90 -5.94
C PHE A 77 -0.68 -0.82 -6.68
N LYS A 78 -0.86 -0.75 -8.01
CA LYS A 78 -0.34 0.33 -8.85
C LYS A 78 -1.46 1.34 -9.10
N TYR A 79 -1.25 2.61 -8.77
CA TYR A 79 -2.24 3.66 -9.02
C TYR A 79 -2.21 4.10 -10.49
N PRO A 80 -3.30 3.91 -11.25
CA PRO A 80 -3.30 4.12 -12.70
C PRO A 80 -3.16 5.60 -13.09
N ASN A 81 -3.74 6.53 -12.34
CA ASN A 81 -3.84 7.94 -12.76
C ASN A 81 -2.57 8.75 -12.43
N ALA A 82 -1.52 8.12 -11.91
CA ALA A 82 -0.21 8.76 -11.78
C ALA A 82 0.48 8.92 -13.13
N GLU A 83 0.18 8.03 -14.10
CA GLU A 83 0.88 7.98 -15.38
C GLU A 83 0.69 9.26 -16.20
N ASP A 84 -0.52 9.84 -16.19
CA ASP A 84 -0.83 11.12 -16.84
C ASP A 84 0.01 12.27 -16.27
N LYS A 85 0.43 12.15 -15.01
CA LYS A 85 1.31 13.08 -14.31
C LYS A 85 2.80 12.70 -14.45
N GLY A 86 3.12 11.69 -15.26
CA GLY A 86 4.46 11.14 -15.47
C GLY A 86 5.08 10.62 -14.20
N LEU A 87 4.23 10.07 -13.35
CA LEU A 87 4.62 9.37 -12.15
C LEU A 87 4.09 7.95 -12.25
N ASP A 88 4.75 7.01 -11.59
CA ASP A 88 4.12 5.77 -11.16
C ASP A 88 4.03 5.81 -9.63
N LEU A 89 2.89 5.39 -9.11
CA LEU A 89 2.69 5.14 -7.69
C LEU A 89 2.43 3.66 -7.47
N VAL A 90 3.23 3.05 -6.59
CA VAL A 90 3.04 1.67 -6.16
C VAL A 90 2.89 1.64 -4.66
N LEU A 91 1.77 1.11 -4.19
CA LEU A 91 1.47 0.86 -2.79
C LEU A 91 1.68 -0.63 -2.50
N ASN A 92 2.43 -0.95 -1.45
CA ASN A 92 2.56 -2.29 -0.93
C ASN A 92 2.09 -2.31 0.53
N ILE A 93 1.13 -3.18 0.83
CA ILE A 93 0.58 -3.38 2.16
C ILE A 93 1.01 -4.77 2.62
N VAL A 94 1.55 -4.87 3.82
CA VAL A 94 1.85 -6.14 4.50
C VAL A 94 1.09 -6.16 5.80
N TRP A 95 0.45 -7.29 6.12
CA TRP A 95 -0.23 -7.50 7.39
C TRP A 95 0.32 -8.73 8.11
N PHE A 96 0.28 -8.66 9.44
CA PHE A 96 0.65 -9.75 10.33
C PHE A 96 -0.48 -10.00 11.32
N GLY A 97 -1.05 -11.21 11.31
CA GLY A 97 -2.06 -11.63 12.28
C GLY A 97 -1.47 -11.74 13.69
N THR A 98 -2.25 -11.35 14.70
CA THR A 98 -1.79 -11.34 16.11
C THR A 98 -2.34 -12.50 16.95
N ASN A 99 -3.37 -13.21 16.46
CA ASN A 99 -4.04 -14.33 17.15
C ASN A 99 -4.10 -15.58 16.29
#